data_AF-A0A2N9I426-F1
#
_entry.id   AF-A0A2N9I426-F1
#
_cell.length_a   1.000
_cell.length_b   1.000
_cell.length_c   1.000
_cell.angle_alpha   90.00
_cell.angle_beta   90.00
_cell.angle_gamma   90.00
#
_symmetry.space_group_name_H-M   'P 1'
#
loop_
_entity.id
_entity.type
_entity.pdbx_description
1 polymer ?
#
loop_
_entity_poly.entity_id
_entity_poly.type
_entity_poly.pdbx_seq_one_letter_code
_entity_poly.pdbx_strand_id
1 'polypeptide(L)'
;MIKTRLEGAKGLWPEELPNILWAYRTTARTPTGETPFRLTYGTEAVIPVEVGLTTWRTNNYDEESNDAQLRSNLDLVDEIRDQAEARTRVYQQRMARYYDRRVKHREFKIGDLVLRKVTLATKDPTQGKLGPTWEGPYRVVKFHRRGTYHLEKLDGDALPHPWNAEHLKKYYQ
;
A
#
# COMPACT_ATOMS: atom_id res chain seq x y z
N MET A 1 9.72 -12.61 6.18
CA MET A 1 11.15 -12.42 6.51
C MET A 1 11.42 -11.09 7.22
N ILE A 2 11.05 -9.92 6.66
CA ILE A 2 11.28 -8.62 7.32
C ILE A 2 10.43 -8.46 8.60
N LYS A 3 9.12 -8.75 8.53
CA LYS A 3 8.20 -8.67 9.68
C LYS A 3 8.66 -9.53 10.87
N THR A 4 9.05 -10.77 10.59
CA THR A 4 9.54 -11.73 11.61
C THR A 4 10.85 -11.30 12.26
N ARG A 5 11.75 -10.62 11.53
CA ARG A 5 12.99 -10.08 12.12
C ARG A 5 12.72 -8.87 13.01
N LEU A 6 11.82 -7.98 12.59
CA LEU A 6 11.42 -6.82 13.40
C LEU A 6 10.71 -7.23 14.69
N GLU A 7 9.87 -8.26 14.65
CA GLU A 7 9.22 -8.83 15.84
C GLU A 7 10.24 -9.46 16.81
N GLY A 8 11.31 -10.08 16.29
CA GLY A 8 12.39 -10.64 17.09
C GLY A 8 13.33 -9.60 17.71
N ALA A 9 13.48 -8.44 17.09
CA ALA A 9 14.42 -7.40 17.51
C ALA A 9 13.99 -6.66 18.80
N LYS A 10 12.76 -6.85 19.31
CA LYS A 10 12.26 -6.34 20.61
C LYS A 10 12.63 -4.87 20.94
N GLY A 11 12.70 -4.00 19.93
CA GLY A 11 13.04 -2.57 20.09
C GLY A 11 14.37 -2.14 19.46
N LEU A 12 15.26 -3.08 19.12
CA LEU A 12 16.54 -2.83 18.41
C LEU A 12 16.36 -2.73 16.88
N TRP A 13 15.20 -2.31 16.43
CA TRP A 13 14.93 -2.15 14.99
C TRP A 13 15.90 -1.19 14.27
N PRO A 14 16.49 -0.14 14.90
CA PRO A 14 17.45 0.71 14.21
C PRO A 14 18.72 -0.05 13.82
N GLU A 15 19.15 -1.02 14.63
CA GLU A 15 20.35 -1.83 14.38
C GLU A 15 20.12 -2.83 13.24
N GLU A 16 18.90 -3.34 13.09
CA GLU A 16 18.52 -4.24 12.00
C GLU A 16 18.18 -3.52 10.69
N LEU A 17 18.01 -2.19 10.72
CA LEU A 17 17.58 -1.42 9.55
C LEU A 17 18.51 -1.61 8.33
N PRO A 18 19.86 -1.57 8.45
CA PRO A 18 20.75 -1.81 7.31
C PRO A 18 20.54 -3.19 6.68
N ASN A 19 20.38 -4.24 7.50
CA ASN A 19 20.14 -5.61 7.05
C ASN A 19 18.81 -5.73 6.31
N ILE A 20 17.76 -5.08 6.83
CA ILE A 20 16.42 -5.07 6.23
C ILE A 20 16.44 -4.35 4.88
N LEU A 21 17.07 -3.18 4.81
CA LEU A 21 17.21 -2.43 3.57
C LEU A 21 18.01 -3.21 2.52
N TRP A 22 19.07 -3.90 2.95
CA TRP A 22 19.85 -4.76 2.08
C TRP A 22 19.02 -5.90 1.50
N ALA A 23 18.32 -6.65 2.35
CA ALA A 23 17.43 -7.73 1.92
C ALA A 23 16.33 -7.20 0.98
N TYR A 24 15.77 -6.03 1.27
CA TYR A 24 14.76 -5.41 0.43
C TYR A 24 15.29 -5.06 -0.97
N ARG A 25 16.52 -4.51 -1.05
CA ARG A 25 17.15 -4.11 -2.32
C ARG A 25 17.57 -5.30 -3.18
N THR A 26 17.91 -6.43 -2.56
CA THR A 26 18.45 -7.62 -3.24
C THR A 26 17.44 -8.75 -3.48
N THR A 27 16.21 -8.61 -2.97
CA THR A 27 15.14 -9.59 -3.20
C THR A 27 14.22 -9.15 -4.35
N ALA A 28 13.94 -10.06 -5.29
CA ALA A 28 13.02 -9.79 -6.39
C ALA A 28 11.62 -9.50 -5.88
N ARG A 29 10.97 -8.47 -6.42
CA ARG A 29 9.61 -8.06 -6.00
C ARG A 29 8.58 -8.68 -6.93
N THR A 30 7.51 -9.25 -6.36
CA THR A 30 6.42 -9.85 -7.16
C THR A 30 5.83 -8.95 -8.25
N PRO A 31 5.65 -7.62 -8.04
CA PRO A 31 5.08 -6.76 -9.09
C PRO A 31 6.02 -6.53 -10.28
N THR A 32 7.33 -6.37 -10.04
CA THR A 32 8.32 -6.06 -11.07
C THR A 32 8.97 -7.32 -11.64
N GLY A 33 9.05 -8.40 -10.86
CA GLY A 33 9.84 -9.60 -11.15
C GLY A 33 11.35 -9.43 -10.97
N GLU A 34 11.81 -8.21 -10.68
CA GLU A 34 13.23 -7.85 -10.57
C GLU A 34 13.57 -7.32 -9.17
N THR A 35 14.87 -7.30 -8.84
CA THR A 35 15.37 -6.69 -7.60
C THR A 35 15.46 -5.16 -7.75
N PRO A 36 15.15 -4.37 -6.70
CA PRO A 36 15.34 -2.91 -6.76
C PRO A 36 16.77 -2.49 -7.07
N PHE A 37 17.77 -3.26 -6.61
CA PHE A 37 19.17 -2.99 -6.90
C PHE A 37 19.47 -3.09 -8.40
N ARG A 38 19.01 -4.15 -9.08
CA ARG A 38 19.22 -4.33 -10.52
C ARG A 38 18.54 -3.24 -11.35
N LEU A 39 17.34 -2.82 -10.97
CA LEU A 39 16.66 -1.70 -11.65
C LEU A 39 17.39 -0.36 -11.51
N THR A 40 18.16 -0.19 -10.42
CA THR A 40 18.89 1.04 -10.14
C THR A 40 20.27 1.05 -10.81
N TYR A 41 21.02 -0.05 -10.67
CA TYR A 41 22.43 -0.14 -11.05
C TYR A 41 22.70 -1.02 -12.28
N GLY A 42 21.69 -1.66 -12.85
CA GLY A 42 21.80 -2.52 -14.04
C GLY A 42 22.32 -3.95 -13.78
N THR A 43 22.85 -4.23 -12.59
CA THR A 43 23.45 -5.53 -12.25
C THR A 43 22.94 -6.10 -10.93
N GLU A 44 23.17 -7.39 -10.68
CA GLU A 44 22.80 -8.04 -9.43
C GLU A 44 23.85 -7.82 -8.34
N ALA A 45 23.39 -7.41 -7.15
CA ALA A 45 24.27 -7.19 -5.99
C ALA A 45 24.93 -8.49 -5.52
N VAL A 46 26.17 -8.40 -5.07
CA VAL A 46 26.83 -9.45 -4.27
C VAL A 46 26.35 -9.34 -2.84
N ILE A 47 25.56 -10.31 -2.39
CA ILE A 47 25.07 -10.35 -1.01
C ILE A 47 26.18 -10.80 -0.05
N PRO A 48 26.24 -10.30 1.20
CA PRO A 48 27.32 -10.63 2.14
C PRO A 48 27.53 -12.12 2.38
N VAL A 49 26.48 -12.94 2.31
CA VAL A 49 26.59 -14.40 2.44
C VAL A 49 27.36 -15.04 1.29
N GLU A 50 27.32 -14.48 0.08
CA GLU A 50 28.11 -14.97 -1.05
C GLU A 50 29.61 -14.76 -0.85
N VAL A 51 29.99 -13.65 -0.21
CA VAL A 51 31.37 -13.32 0.13
C VAL A 51 31.89 -14.25 1.23
N GLY A 52 31.10 -14.46 2.29
CA GLY A 52 31.48 -15.34 3.40
C GLY A 52 31.58 -16.82 3.03
N LEU A 53 30.79 -17.29 2.06
CA LEU A 53 30.79 -18.68 1.59
C LEU A 53 31.65 -18.92 0.34
N THR A 54 32.34 -17.89 -0.18
CA THR A 54 33.15 -17.96 -1.40
C THR A 54 32.42 -18.66 -2.54
N THR A 55 31.25 -18.14 -2.91
CA THR A 55 30.47 -18.68 -4.04
C THR A 55 31.24 -18.67 -5.36
N TRP A 56 30.74 -19.39 -6.37
CA TRP A 56 31.36 -19.46 -7.70
C TRP A 56 31.64 -18.08 -8.29
N ARG A 57 30.71 -17.13 -8.11
CA ARG A 57 30.85 -15.74 -8.57
C ARG A 57 32.01 -15.00 -7.92
N THR A 58 32.24 -15.21 -6.62
CA THR A 58 33.37 -14.61 -5.90
C THR A 58 34.70 -15.33 -6.15
N ASN A 59 34.67 -16.65 -6.38
CA ASN A 59 35.89 -17.45 -6.56
C ASN A 59 36.49 -17.33 -7.98
N ASN A 60 35.64 -17.06 -8.98
CA ASN A 60 36.05 -16.88 -10.38
C ASN A 60 35.91 -15.41 -10.82
N TYR A 61 36.06 -14.47 -9.87
CA TYR A 61 36.03 -13.06 -10.19
C TYR A 61 37.24 -12.70 -11.06
N ASP A 62 36.94 -12.15 -12.23
CA ASP A 62 37.92 -11.55 -13.13
C ASP A 62 37.47 -10.12 -13.44
N GLU A 63 38.36 -9.16 -13.23
CA GLU A 63 38.04 -7.74 -13.29
C GLU A 63 37.70 -7.30 -14.72
N GLU A 64 38.48 -7.73 -15.71
CA GLU A 64 38.30 -7.34 -17.11
C GLU A 64 36.98 -7.89 -17.68
N SER A 65 36.69 -9.17 -17.42
CA SER A 65 35.43 -9.80 -17.81
C SER A 65 34.23 -9.16 -17.11
N ASN A 66 34.33 -8.85 -15.81
CA ASN A 66 33.25 -8.22 -15.05
C ASN A 66 32.95 -6.80 -15.57
N ASP A 67 33.97 -6.01 -15.88
CA ASP A 67 33.81 -4.67 -16.44
C ASP A 67 33.16 -4.70 -17.83
N ALA A 68 33.55 -5.64 -18.68
CA ALA A 68 32.92 -5.85 -19.98
C ALA A 68 31.43 -6.22 -19.83
N GLN A 69 31.11 -7.13 -18.90
CA GLN A 69 29.74 -7.52 -18.61
C GLN A 69 28.92 -6.35 -18.02
N LEU A 70 29.52 -5.53 -17.15
CA LEU A 70 28.86 -4.38 -16.56
C LEU A 70 28.45 -3.35 -17.62
N ARG A 71 29.30 -3.08 -18.61
CA ARG A 71 28.96 -2.21 -19.74
C ARG A 71 27.78 -2.76 -20.54
N SER A 72 27.81 -4.05 -20.87
CA SER A 72 26.70 -4.70 -21.56
C SER A 72 25.39 -4.66 -20.75
N ASN A 73 25.46 -4.83 -19.43
CA ASN A 73 24.29 -4.71 -18.56
C ASN A 73 23.71 -3.29 -18.53
N LEU A 74 24.57 -2.26 -18.60
CA LEU A 74 24.13 -0.87 -18.67
C LEU A 74 23.42 -0.58 -20.00
N ASP A 75 23.85 -1.16 -21.11
CA ASP A 75 23.16 -1.01 -22.39
C ASP A 75 21.75 -1.65 -22.36
N LEU A 76 21.58 -2.74 -21.60
CA LEU A 76 20.32 -3.48 -21.48
C LEU A 76 19.41 -3.00 -20.34
N VAL A 77 19.88 -2.10 -19.47
CA VAL A 77 19.15 -1.76 -18.23
C VAL A 77 17.78 -1.14 -18.52
N ASP A 78 17.68 -0.34 -19.58
CA ASP A 78 16.43 0.32 -19.94
C ASP A 78 15.39 -0.67 -20.46
N GLU A 79 15.80 -1.70 -21.20
CA GLU A 79 14.90 -2.80 -21.59
C GLU A 79 14.36 -3.56 -20.37
N ILE A 80 15.22 -3.79 -19.37
CA ILE A 80 14.81 -4.44 -18.11
C ILE A 80 13.81 -3.56 -17.36
N ARG A 81 14.03 -2.25 -17.32
CA ARG A 81 13.12 -1.28 -16.68
C ARG A 81 11.75 -1.26 -17.38
N ASP A 82 11.74 -1.24 -18.71
CA ASP A 82 10.50 -1.27 -19.50
C ASP A 82 9.70 -2.56 -19.26
N GLN A 83 10.39 -3.70 -19.23
CA GLN A 83 9.75 -4.98 -18.90
C GLN A 83 9.20 -5.00 -17.47
N ALA A 84 9.95 -4.47 -16.50
CA ALA A 84 9.51 -4.37 -15.11
C ALA A 84 8.31 -3.43 -14.96
N GLU A 85 8.25 -2.34 -15.73
CA GLU A 85 7.12 -1.42 -15.75
C GLU A 85 5.88 -2.11 -16.35
N ALA A 86 6.02 -2.80 -17.49
CA ALA A 86 4.93 -3.53 -18.11
C ALA A 86 4.33 -4.58 -17.15
N ARG A 87 5.18 -5.35 -16.46
CA ARG A 87 4.75 -6.30 -15.41
C ARG A 87 4.03 -5.62 -14.27
N THR A 88 4.57 -4.49 -13.79
CA THR A 88 3.97 -3.71 -12.71
C THR A 88 2.57 -3.22 -13.09
N ARG A 89 2.39 -2.71 -14.32
CA ARG A 89 1.08 -2.28 -14.82
C ARG A 89 0.08 -3.45 -14.84
N VAL A 90 0.48 -4.61 -15.35
CA VAL A 90 -0.39 -5.82 -15.36
C VAL A 90 -0.75 -6.25 -13.93
N TYR A 91 0.22 -6.26 -13.03
CA TYR A 91 0.01 -6.58 -11.62
C TYR A 91 -0.98 -5.62 -10.96
N GLN A 92 -0.80 -4.31 -11.14
CA GLN A 92 -1.70 -3.28 -10.60
C GLN A 92 -3.12 -3.43 -11.14
N GLN A 93 -3.29 -3.69 -12.43
CA GLN A 93 -4.62 -3.96 -13.02
C GLN A 93 -5.27 -5.19 -12.42
N ARG A 94 -4.52 -6.28 -12.21
CA ARG A 94 -5.03 -7.49 -11.55
C ARG A 94 -5.48 -7.20 -10.12
N MET A 95 -4.70 -6.42 -9.37
CA MET A 95 -5.05 -6.03 -7.99
C MET A 95 -6.28 -5.13 -7.96
N ALA A 96 -6.38 -4.15 -8.86
CA ALA A 96 -7.54 -3.28 -9.00
C ALA A 96 -8.81 -4.09 -9.28
N ARG A 97 -8.80 -4.98 -10.29
CA ARG A 97 -9.94 -5.86 -10.60
C ARG A 97 -10.37 -6.73 -9.41
N TYR A 98 -9.39 -7.28 -8.69
CA TYR A 98 -9.68 -8.10 -7.51
C TYR A 98 -10.34 -7.28 -6.39
N TYR A 99 -9.87 -6.06 -6.15
CA TYR A 99 -10.45 -5.15 -5.19
C TYR A 99 -11.85 -4.71 -5.62
N ASP A 100 -11.99 -4.19 -6.84
CA ASP A 100 -13.24 -3.68 -7.40
C ASP A 100 -14.36 -4.72 -7.39
N ARG A 101 -14.04 -6.00 -7.66
CA ARG A 101 -15.01 -7.12 -7.57
C ARG A 101 -15.62 -7.25 -6.17
N ARG A 102 -14.91 -6.86 -5.12
CA ARG A 102 -15.33 -6.99 -3.72
C ARG A 102 -15.94 -5.71 -3.16
N VAL A 103 -15.82 -4.58 -3.87
CA VAL A 103 -16.41 -3.31 -3.44
C VAL A 103 -17.92 -3.40 -3.57
N LYS A 104 -18.63 -3.27 -2.46
CA LYS A 104 -20.08 -3.05 -2.46
C LYS A 104 -20.35 -1.57 -2.65
N HIS A 105 -20.78 -1.16 -3.85
CA HIS A 105 -21.18 0.21 -4.09
C HIS A 105 -22.38 0.57 -3.22
N ARG A 106 -22.21 1.58 -2.36
CA ARG A 106 -23.27 2.20 -1.57
C ARG A 106 -23.55 3.57 -2.16
N GLU A 107 -24.71 3.68 -2.80
CA GLU A 107 -25.19 4.94 -3.35
C GLU A 107 -26.36 5.46 -2.52
N PHE A 108 -26.31 6.75 -2.19
CA PHE A 108 -27.34 7.45 -1.45
C PHE A 108 -27.86 8.59 -2.32
N LYS A 109 -29.16 8.82 -2.28
CA LYS A 109 -29.78 9.95 -2.99
C LYS A 109 -29.91 11.15 -2.06
N ILE A 110 -29.95 12.35 -2.64
CA ILE A 110 -30.30 13.55 -1.88
C ILE A 110 -31.69 13.33 -1.28
N GLY A 111 -31.84 13.64 0.01
CA GLY A 111 -33.03 13.38 0.81
C GLY A 111 -33.04 12.05 1.55
N ASP A 112 -32.17 11.08 1.21
CA ASP A 112 -32.08 9.81 1.96
C ASP A 112 -31.66 10.08 3.41
N LEU A 113 -32.30 9.36 4.34
CA LEU A 113 -31.85 9.31 5.73
C LEU A 113 -30.76 8.25 5.90
N VAL A 114 -29.68 8.62 6.56
CA VAL A 114 -28.51 7.78 6.78
C VAL A 114 -28.01 7.87 8.22
N LEU A 115 -27.45 6.76 8.70
CA LEU A 115 -26.66 6.71 9.92
C LEU A 115 -25.18 6.87 9.57
N ARG A 116 -24.46 7.60 10.43
CA ARG A 116 -23.02 7.82 10.36
C ARG A 116 -22.29 6.92 11.32
N LYS A 117 -21.21 6.26 10.88
CA LYS A 117 -20.37 5.44 11.74
C LYS A 117 -19.61 6.30 12.73
N VAL A 118 -19.68 5.96 14.02
CA VAL A 118 -18.91 6.62 15.08
C VAL A 118 -17.47 6.14 15.01
N THR A 119 -16.53 7.07 14.89
CA THR A 119 -15.08 6.83 14.92
C THR A 119 -14.49 7.44 16.18
N LEU A 120 -13.22 7.16 16.50
CA LEU A 120 -12.54 7.78 17.64
C LEU A 120 -12.59 9.32 17.60
N ALA A 121 -12.57 9.92 16.41
CA ALA A 121 -12.63 11.37 16.23
C ALA A 121 -14.05 11.96 16.39
N THR A 122 -15.10 11.16 16.23
CA THR A 122 -16.50 11.61 16.33
C THR A 122 -17.26 11.01 17.51
N LYS A 123 -16.54 10.30 18.38
CA LYS A 123 -17.14 9.66 19.55
C LYS A 123 -17.50 10.73 20.57
N ASP A 124 -18.72 10.69 21.06
CA ASP A 124 -19.13 11.49 22.21
C ASP A 124 -18.33 11.06 23.45
N PRO A 125 -17.54 11.96 24.08
CA PRO A 125 -16.75 11.63 25.27
C PRO A 125 -17.62 11.18 26.45
N THR A 126 -18.90 11.57 26.49
CA THR A 126 -19.84 11.15 27.53
C THR A 126 -20.28 9.69 27.37
N GLN A 127 -20.11 9.13 26.17
CA GLN A 127 -20.45 7.74 25.89
C GLN A 127 -19.25 6.82 26.10
N GLY A 128 -19.40 5.88 27.04
CA GLY A 128 -18.39 4.88 27.37
C GLY A 128 -18.08 3.89 26.23
N LYS A 129 -17.39 2.79 26.55
CA LYS A 129 -17.03 1.74 25.57
C LYS A 129 -18.25 1.08 24.90
N LEU A 130 -19.41 1.13 25.54
CA LEU A 130 -20.67 0.52 25.10
C LEU A 130 -21.61 1.49 24.37
N GLY A 131 -21.13 2.68 23.98
CA GLY A 131 -21.94 3.61 23.19
C GLY A 131 -22.31 3.04 21.81
N PRO A 132 -23.41 3.50 21.20
CA PRO A 132 -23.76 3.18 19.82
C PRO A 132 -22.60 3.42 18.85
N THR A 133 -22.39 2.46 17.95
CA THR A 133 -21.38 2.54 16.89
C THR A 133 -21.86 3.30 15.65
N TRP A 134 -23.13 3.68 15.61
CA TRP A 134 -23.78 4.43 14.56
C TRP A 134 -24.62 5.55 15.17
N GLU A 135 -24.51 6.75 14.62
CA GLU A 135 -25.17 7.97 15.07
C GLU A 135 -26.07 8.52 13.95
N GLY A 136 -27.15 9.19 14.33
CA GLY A 136 -28.10 9.81 13.41
C GLY A 136 -29.54 9.57 13.84
N PRO A 137 -30.52 9.77 12.96
CA PRO A 137 -30.39 9.90 11.49
C PRO A 137 -29.95 11.29 11.01
N TYR A 138 -29.24 11.31 9.87
CA TYR A 138 -28.89 12.50 9.11
C TYR A 138 -29.51 12.45 7.72
N ARG A 139 -29.77 13.61 7.11
CA ARG A 139 -30.25 13.72 5.73
C ARG A 139 -29.09 13.98 4.78
N VAL A 140 -29.06 13.28 3.65
CA VAL A 140 -28.10 13.58 2.58
C VAL A 140 -28.56 14.84 1.84
N VAL A 141 -27.74 15.89 1.83
CA VAL A 141 -28.09 17.18 1.19
C VAL A 141 -27.35 17.42 -0.11
N LYS A 142 -26.12 16.92 -0.26
CA LYS A 142 -25.31 17.15 -1.46
C LYS A 142 -24.41 15.98 -1.76
N PHE A 143 -24.31 15.64 -3.04
CA PHE A 143 -23.31 14.74 -3.58
C PHE A 143 -22.10 15.56 -4.05
N HIS A 144 -20.90 15.17 -3.64
CA HIS A 144 -19.67 15.86 -4.06
C HIS A 144 -18.91 15.09 -5.14
N ARG A 145 -18.63 13.82 -4.88
CA ARG A 145 -17.95 12.88 -5.80
C ARG A 145 -18.42 11.45 -5.48
N ARG A 146 -18.16 10.48 -6.36
CA ARG A 146 -18.56 9.07 -6.14
C ARG A 146 -18.19 8.62 -4.73
N GLY A 147 -19.21 8.26 -3.95
CA GLY A 147 -19.07 7.79 -2.58
C GLY A 147 -18.76 8.87 -1.53
N THR A 148 -18.94 10.17 -1.79
CA THR A 148 -18.72 11.26 -0.83
C THR A 148 -19.93 12.20 -0.77
N TYR A 149 -20.51 12.37 0.43
CA TYR A 149 -21.79 13.05 0.64
C TYR A 149 -21.71 14.09 1.77
N HIS A 150 -22.36 15.24 1.61
CA HIS A 150 -22.66 16.13 2.74
C HIS A 150 -23.96 15.72 3.41
N LEU A 151 -23.94 15.81 4.74
CA LEU A 151 -25.03 15.42 5.59
C LEU A 151 -25.53 16.64 6.38
N GLU A 152 -26.79 16.59 6.74
CA GLU A 152 -27.46 17.60 7.57
C GLU A 152 -28.17 16.90 8.72
N LYS A 153 -28.17 17.52 9.90
CA LYS A 153 -29.01 17.07 11.02
C LYS A 153 -30.48 17.25 10.66
N LEU A 154 -31.37 16.57 11.37
CA LEU A 154 -32.80 16.73 11.15
C LEU A 154 -33.30 18.17 11.43
N ASP A 155 -32.57 18.90 12.28
CA ASP A 155 -32.88 20.29 12.66
C ASP A 155 -32.45 21.32 11.60
N GLY A 156 -31.84 20.90 10.49
CA GLY A 156 -31.38 21.78 9.40
C GLY A 156 -29.92 22.21 9.47
N ASP A 157 -29.18 21.77 10.49
CA ASP A 157 -27.75 22.09 10.61
C ASP A 157 -26.90 21.16 9.74
N ALA A 158 -26.24 21.73 8.72
CA ALA A 158 -25.31 21.00 7.87
C ALA A 158 -24.03 20.60 8.63
N LEU A 159 -23.59 19.35 8.46
CA LEU A 159 -22.28 18.93 8.94
C LEU A 159 -21.18 19.59 8.10
N PRO A 160 -20.10 20.08 8.75
CA PRO A 160 -19.09 20.88 8.08
C PRO A 160 -18.27 20.08 7.05
N HIS A 161 -18.10 18.78 7.26
CA HIS A 161 -17.23 17.93 6.44
C HIS A 161 -18.05 16.89 5.67
N PRO A 162 -17.66 16.57 4.43
CA PRO A 162 -18.29 15.50 3.68
C PRO A 162 -17.86 14.12 4.21
N TRP A 163 -18.73 13.14 4.04
CA TRP A 163 -18.60 11.78 4.56
C TRP A 163 -18.52 10.74 3.45
N ASN A 164 -17.62 9.76 3.61
CA ASN A 164 -17.51 8.63 2.68
C ASN A 164 -18.67 7.64 2.89
N ALA A 165 -19.23 7.12 1.80
CA ALA A 165 -20.31 6.13 1.77
C ALA A 165 -20.01 4.87 2.60
N GLU A 166 -18.73 4.49 2.74
CA GLU A 166 -18.30 3.36 3.58
C GLU A 166 -18.68 3.58 5.07
N HIS A 167 -18.65 4.82 5.52
CA HIS A 167 -19.01 5.23 6.88
C HIS A 167 -20.49 5.58 7.02
N LEU A 168 -21.30 5.32 6.00
CA LEU A 168 -22.74 5.58 6.00
C LEU A 168 -23.53 4.29 5.81
N LYS A 169 -24.71 4.25 6.43
CA LYS A 169 -25.70 3.18 6.25
C LYS A 169 -27.08 3.81 6.08
N LYS A 170 -27.89 3.27 5.17
CA LYS A 170 -29.27 3.74 4.98
C LYS A 170 -30.08 3.50 6.26
N TYR A 171 -30.81 4.51 6.69
CA TYR A 171 -31.79 4.42 7.75
C TYR A 171 -33.14 4.07 7.12
N TYR A 172 -33.76 2.98 7.59
CA TYR A 172 -35.10 2.57 7.17
C TYR A 172 -36.03 2.80 8.35
N GLN A 173 -37.14 3.49 8.09
CA GLN A 173 -38.19 3.79 9.06
C GLN A 173 -39.16 2.61 9.19
#